data_AF-A0A7U9S0N7-F1
#
_entry.id   AF-A0A7U9S0N7-F1
#
_cell.length_a   1.000
_cell.length_b   1.000
_cell.length_c   1.000
_cell.angle_alpha   90.00
_cell.angle_beta   90.00
_cell.angle_gamma   90.00
#
_symmetry.space_group_name_H-M   'P 1'
#
loop_
_entity.id
_entity.type
_entity.pdbx_description
1 polymer ?
#
loop_
_entity_poly.entity_id
_entity_poly.type
_entity_poly.pdbx_seq_one_letter_code
_entity_poly.pdbx_strand_id
1 'polypeptide(L)'
;MIAGDYNWISYKAPNDGYLQIRFVNATRIPEIGYSVGEVQMFNTAKSQPLSSAFVYDTSSNVAGFSSECYGVKKGRTYQIRIKSVGGVNVVGKFKKVKDKSGTKKKKALNLKRGRSTVGVIAAGTSNSHWYKFTLKKPQKMNVNLTPYLTGSVNLSVKGPGIYPYAKTVTCRTDDGKTIWLNNYSKKYQVRWPKIRTGTYYIEVKPANKLVNGYYKLSWK
;
A
#
# COMPACT_ATOMS: atom_id res chain seq x y z
N MET A 1 14.55 -26.12 -0.34
CA MET A 1 14.68 -24.84 -1.08
C MET A 1 16.16 -24.48 -1.08
N ILE A 2 16.85 -24.57 -2.21
CA ILE A 2 18.28 -24.21 -2.30
C ILE A 2 18.40 -22.70 -2.03
N ALA A 3 19.31 -22.32 -1.13
CA ALA A 3 19.56 -20.93 -0.78
C ALA A 3 20.26 -20.21 -1.94
N GLY A 4 19.49 -19.69 -2.90
CA GLY A 4 20.04 -18.75 -3.88
C GLY A 4 20.46 -17.44 -3.21
N ASP A 5 21.58 -16.89 -3.67
CA ASP A 5 22.08 -15.58 -3.25
C ASP A 5 21.07 -14.46 -3.54
N TYR A 6 21.06 -13.45 -2.67
CA TYR A 6 20.23 -12.27 -2.88
C TYR A 6 20.84 -11.33 -3.91
N ASN A 7 20.03 -10.93 -4.87
CA ASN A 7 20.32 -9.81 -5.76
C ASN A 7 19.81 -8.50 -5.14
N TRP A 8 20.50 -7.40 -5.41
CA TRP A 8 20.18 -6.09 -4.85
C TRP A 8 20.02 -5.06 -5.96
N ILE A 9 18.90 -4.35 -5.95
CA ILE A 9 18.66 -3.18 -6.81
C ILE A 9 18.72 -1.93 -5.93
N SER A 10 19.63 -1.00 -6.26
CA SER A 10 19.68 0.31 -5.62
C SER A 10 18.78 1.29 -6.36
N TYR A 11 17.89 1.98 -5.64
CA TYR A 11 16.96 2.94 -6.21
C TYR A 11 16.98 4.27 -5.46
N LYS A 12 17.40 5.35 -6.12
CA LYS A 12 17.33 6.72 -5.59
C LYS A 12 16.07 7.42 -6.09
N ALA A 13 15.17 7.78 -5.19
CA ALA A 13 13.89 8.37 -5.55
C ALA A 13 14.05 9.84 -6.03
N PRO A 14 13.59 10.20 -7.23
CA PRO A 14 13.78 11.56 -7.76
C PRO A 14 12.81 12.59 -7.15
N ASN A 15 11.68 12.14 -6.62
CA ASN A 15 10.67 12.96 -5.96
C ASN A 15 9.97 12.16 -4.85
N ASP A 16 9.16 12.83 -4.03
CA ASP A 16 8.16 12.17 -3.19
C ASP A 16 7.10 11.51 -4.09
N GLY A 17 6.72 10.28 -3.74
CA GLY A 17 5.78 9.50 -4.52
C GLY A 17 5.85 8.03 -4.19
N TYR A 18 5.53 7.19 -5.17
CA TYR A 18 5.64 5.75 -5.02
C TYR A 18 6.36 5.11 -6.20
N LEU A 19 7.12 4.07 -5.92
CA LEU A 19 7.73 3.16 -6.90
C LEU A 19 6.85 1.92 -6.98
N GLN A 20 6.31 1.63 -8.15
CA GLN A 20 5.69 0.34 -8.44
C GLN A 20 6.72 -0.55 -9.14
N ILE A 21 6.95 -1.74 -8.60
CA ILE A 21 7.77 -2.76 -9.25
C ILE A 21 6.86 -3.88 -9.77
N ARG A 22 7.20 -4.41 -10.94
CA ARG A 22 6.56 -5.58 -11.55
C ARG A 22 7.61 -6.64 -11.84
N PHE A 23 7.30 -7.88 -11.47
CA PHE A 23 8.09 -9.06 -11.76
C PHE A 23 7.60 -9.67 -13.07
N VAL A 24 8.51 -9.84 -14.02
CA VAL A 24 8.21 -10.37 -15.34
C VAL A 24 9.01 -11.64 -15.52
N ASN A 25 8.32 -12.72 -15.87
CA ASN A 25 8.97 -13.98 -16.14
C ASN A 25 10.04 -13.80 -17.23
N ALA A 26 11.25 -14.26 -16.94
CA ALA A 26 12.36 -14.33 -17.88
C ALA A 26 13.08 -15.68 -17.73
N THR A 27 12.40 -16.68 -17.16
CA THR A 27 13.01 -17.97 -16.89
C THR A 27 13.34 -18.68 -18.20
N ARG A 28 14.50 -19.34 -18.21
CA ARG A 28 14.91 -20.25 -19.28
C ARG A 28 14.84 -21.72 -18.83
N ILE A 29 14.30 -21.98 -17.63
CA ILE A 29 14.14 -23.31 -17.05
C ILE A 29 12.80 -23.88 -17.57
N PRO A 30 12.80 -24.80 -18.55
CA PRO A 30 11.57 -25.24 -19.20
C PRO A 30 10.62 -25.97 -18.24
N GLU A 31 11.16 -26.68 -17.25
CA GLU A 31 10.39 -27.50 -16.30
C GLU A 31 9.54 -26.66 -15.33
N ILE A 32 9.95 -25.40 -15.07
CA ILE A 32 9.21 -24.48 -14.20
C ILE A 32 8.30 -23.58 -15.05
N GLY A 33 8.82 -22.99 -16.14
CA GLY A 33 8.04 -22.12 -17.03
C GLY A 33 7.63 -20.76 -16.43
N TYR A 34 7.87 -20.50 -15.14
CA TYR A 34 7.65 -19.22 -14.45
C TYR A 34 8.78 -18.89 -13.48
N SER A 35 8.72 -17.70 -12.87
CA SER A 35 9.60 -17.25 -11.80
C SER A 35 8.82 -17.02 -10.52
N VAL A 36 9.35 -17.52 -9.40
CA VAL A 36 8.82 -17.29 -8.06
C VAL A 36 9.96 -16.85 -7.17
N GLY A 37 9.68 -15.98 -6.22
CA GLY A 37 10.75 -15.45 -5.38
C GLY A 37 10.28 -14.54 -4.29
N GLU A 38 11.22 -13.96 -3.56
CA GLU A 38 10.95 -13.02 -2.47
C GLU A 38 11.52 -11.65 -2.84
N VAL A 39 10.78 -10.60 -2.53
CA VAL A 39 11.25 -9.22 -2.55
C VAL A 39 11.06 -8.55 -1.19
N GLN A 40 12.03 -7.71 -0.81
CA GLN A 40 11.91 -6.87 0.37
C GLN A 40 12.69 -5.57 0.19
N MET A 41 12.13 -4.45 0.64
CA MET A 41 12.81 -3.16 0.62
C MET A 41 13.55 -2.91 1.93
N PHE A 42 14.76 -2.36 1.83
CA PHE A 42 15.65 -1.98 2.93
C PHE A 42 16.09 -0.52 2.80
N ASN A 43 16.65 0.01 3.89
CA ASN A 43 17.39 1.27 3.89
C ASN A 43 18.64 1.22 2.99
N THR A 44 19.28 2.37 2.74
CA THR A 44 20.49 2.48 1.90
C THR A 44 21.61 1.53 2.32
N ALA A 45 21.77 1.31 3.63
CA ALA A 45 22.81 0.49 4.23
C ALA A 45 22.50 -1.02 4.21
N LYS A 46 21.36 -1.45 3.66
CA LYS A 46 20.88 -2.85 3.62
C LYS A 46 20.65 -3.49 5.00
N SER A 47 20.79 -2.74 6.08
CA SER A 47 20.78 -3.26 7.46
C SER A 47 19.39 -3.28 8.11
N GLN A 48 18.45 -2.47 7.62
CA GLN A 48 17.11 -2.36 8.21
C GLN A 48 16.02 -2.56 7.15
N PRO A 49 15.10 -3.53 7.34
CA PRO A 49 13.96 -3.68 6.46
C PRO A 49 13.02 -2.48 6.60
N LEU A 50 12.47 -2.06 5.47
CA LEU A 50 11.48 -1.01 5.33
C LEU A 50 10.14 -1.54 4.80
N SER A 51 10.08 -2.82 4.42
CA SER A 51 8.87 -3.58 4.16
C SER A 51 8.97 -4.97 4.78
N SER A 52 7.83 -5.65 4.94
CA SER A 52 7.84 -7.11 5.06
C SER A 52 8.36 -7.74 3.77
N ALA A 53 8.86 -8.96 3.86
CA ALA A 53 9.09 -9.79 2.68
C ALA A 53 7.76 -10.05 1.97
N PHE A 54 7.81 -10.08 0.64
CA PHE A 54 6.69 -10.41 -0.22
C PHE A 54 7.14 -11.49 -1.20
N VAL A 55 6.42 -12.60 -1.24
CA VAL A 55 6.64 -13.63 -2.24
C VAL A 55 5.89 -13.27 -3.52
N TYR A 56 6.62 -13.13 -4.63
CA TYR A 56 6.03 -12.91 -5.94
C TYR A 56 5.95 -14.21 -6.73
N ASP A 57 4.95 -14.30 -7.61
CA ASP A 57 4.72 -15.41 -8.51
C ASP A 57 4.31 -14.88 -9.89
N THR A 58 5.12 -15.13 -10.90
CA THR A 58 4.87 -14.67 -12.28
C THR A 58 3.97 -15.61 -13.09
N SER A 59 3.58 -16.76 -12.55
CA SER A 59 2.59 -17.64 -13.18
C SER A 59 1.17 -17.07 -13.08
N SER A 60 0.92 -16.25 -12.05
CA SER A 60 -0.39 -15.64 -11.82
C SER A 60 -0.63 -14.42 -12.70
N ASN A 61 -1.83 -14.33 -13.27
CA ASN A 61 -2.32 -13.15 -13.97
C ASN A 61 -2.85 -12.05 -13.02
N VAL A 62 -2.96 -12.32 -11.72
CA VAL A 62 -3.40 -11.32 -10.75
C VAL A 62 -2.22 -10.45 -10.34
N ALA A 63 -2.25 -9.18 -10.74
CA ALA A 63 -1.15 -8.22 -10.53
C ALA A 63 -0.64 -8.12 -9.08
N GLY A 64 -1.46 -8.45 -8.08
CA GLY A 64 -1.02 -8.45 -6.69
C GLY A 64 -0.03 -9.57 -6.33
N PHE A 65 0.11 -10.62 -7.15
CA PHE A 65 1.13 -11.66 -6.98
C PHE A 65 2.42 -11.35 -7.76
N SER A 66 2.37 -10.49 -8.78
CA SER A 66 3.52 -10.16 -9.63
C SER A 66 3.91 -8.68 -9.58
N SER A 67 3.45 -7.93 -8.58
CA SER A 67 3.80 -6.52 -8.39
C SER A 67 3.79 -6.09 -6.94
N GLU A 68 4.62 -5.10 -6.62
CA GLU A 68 4.67 -4.46 -5.30
C GLU A 68 4.78 -2.93 -5.43
N CYS A 69 4.30 -2.20 -4.44
CA CYS A 69 4.36 -0.74 -4.41
C CYS A 69 5.04 -0.23 -3.14
N TYR A 70 6.05 0.62 -3.30
CA TYR A 70 6.78 1.25 -2.20
C TYR A 70 6.57 2.76 -2.16
N GLY A 71 6.28 3.30 -0.99
CA GLY A 71 6.20 4.74 -0.79
C GLY A 71 7.59 5.31 -0.53
N VAL A 72 8.01 6.28 -1.34
CA VAL A 72 9.40 6.78 -1.36
C VAL A 72 9.47 8.30 -1.15
N LYS A 73 10.59 8.75 -0.59
CA LYS A 73 10.90 10.18 -0.37
C LYS A 73 12.00 10.67 -1.29
N LYS A 74 11.85 11.89 -1.82
CA LYS A 74 12.82 12.55 -2.68
C LYS A 74 14.23 12.45 -2.09
N GLY A 75 15.20 12.10 -2.93
CA GLY A 75 16.62 12.06 -2.60
C GLY A 75 17.05 10.86 -1.77
N ARG A 76 16.12 10.05 -1.22
CA ARG A 76 16.46 8.84 -0.48
C ARG A 76 16.78 7.69 -1.44
N THR A 77 17.80 6.93 -1.07
CA THR A 77 18.17 5.67 -1.72
C THR A 77 17.55 4.51 -0.94
N TYR A 78 17.04 3.53 -1.66
CA TYR A 78 16.45 2.31 -1.14
C TYR A 78 17.17 1.12 -1.76
N GLN A 79 17.27 0.03 -1.00
CA GLN A 79 17.87 -1.21 -1.47
C GLN A 79 16.76 -2.26 -1.56
N ILE A 80 16.51 -2.78 -2.75
CA ILE A 80 15.48 -3.79 -2.99
C ILE A 80 16.18 -5.13 -3.10
N ARG A 81 15.99 -5.98 -2.10
CA ARG A 81 16.52 -7.34 -2.03
C ARG A 81 15.60 -8.27 -2.80
N ILE A 82 16.14 -9.09 -3.69
CA ILE A 82 15.38 -10.02 -4.52
C ILE A 82 16.05 -11.39 -4.48
N LYS A 83 15.26 -12.42 -4.19
CA LYS A 83 15.63 -13.82 -4.35
C LYS A 83 14.68 -14.43 -5.37
N SER A 84 15.19 -15.16 -6.37
CA SER A 84 14.37 -15.73 -7.44
C SER A 84 14.74 -17.18 -7.69
N VAL A 85 13.74 -18.01 -7.96
CA VAL A 85 13.87 -19.27 -8.68
C VAL A 85 13.47 -18.99 -10.13
N GLY A 86 14.38 -19.29 -11.06
CA GLY A 86 14.25 -18.86 -12.46
C GLY A 86 14.64 -17.39 -12.68
N GLY A 87 14.93 -17.05 -13.94
CA GLY A 87 15.30 -15.70 -14.33
C GLY A 87 14.11 -14.74 -14.26
N VAL A 88 14.25 -13.60 -13.58
CA VAL A 88 13.18 -12.59 -13.45
C VAL A 88 13.66 -11.22 -13.93
N ASN A 89 12.83 -10.55 -14.71
CA ASN A 89 13.01 -9.14 -15.03
C ASN A 89 12.22 -8.27 -14.04
N VAL A 90 12.86 -7.25 -13.49
CA VAL A 90 12.25 -6.33 -12.51
C VAL A 90 12.04 -4.97 -13.16
N VAL A 91 10.77 -4.64 -13.41
CA VAL A 91 10.41 -3.39 -14.09
C VAL A 91 9.88 -2.38 -13.09
N GLY A 92 10.58 -1.26 -12.93
CA GLY A 92 10.19 -0.17 -12.03
C GLY A 92 9.45 0.97 -12.74
N LYS A 93 8.35 1.44 -12.16
CA LYS A 93 7.63 2.64 -12.59
C LYS A 93 7.42 3.58 -11.42
N PHE A 94 8.05 4.75 -11.47
CA PHE A 94 7.87 5.79 -10.45
C PHE A 94 6.69 6.70 -10.79
N LYS A 95 5.92 7.09 -9.77
CA LYS A 95 4.93 8.16 -9.87
C LYS A 95 5.13 9.20 -8.79
N LYS A 96 5.38 10.44 -9.21
CA LYS A 96 5.42 11.61 -8.33
C LYS A 96 4.04 11.85 -7.71
N VAL A 97 3.97 11.89 -6.39
CA VAL A 97 2.76 12.23 -5.64
C VAL A 97 3.17 13.01 -4.40
N LYS A 98 2.64 14.24 -4.27
CA LYS A 98 2.73 14.99 -3.01
C LYS A 98 1.55 14.58 -2.15
N ASP A 99 1.80 13.81 -1.09
CA ASP A 99 0.75 13.49 -0.11
C ASP A 99 0.26 14.78 0.57
N LYS A 100 -1.06 14.95 0.62
CA LYS A 100 -1.73 16.11 1.20
C LYS A 100 -2.52 15.77 2.48
N SER A 101 -2.48 14.51 2.91
CA SER A 101 -3.13 14.09 4.15
C SER A 101 -2.56 14.82 5.36
N GLY A 102 -3.39 15.01 6.38
CA GLY A 102 -2.96 15.61 7.63
C GLY A 102 -2.25 14.59 8.51
N THR A 103 -1.12 14.94 9.12
CA THR A 103 -0.48 14.08 10.13
C THR A 103 -1.18 14.08 11.49
N LYS A 104 -2.14 15.00 11.68
CA LYS A 104 -2.98 15.15 12.87
C LYS A 104 -4.41 15.45 12.44
N LYS A 105 -5.41 15.01 13.21
CA LYS A 105 -6.85 15.24 12.95
C LYS A 105 -7.17 16.72 12.61
N LYS A 106 -6.59 17.67 13.34
CA LYS A 106 -6.82 19.11 13.10
C LYS A 106 -6.32 19.61 11.73
N LYS A 107 -5.33 18.92 11.15
CA LYS A 107 -4.76 19.21 9.81
C LYS A 107 -5.34 18.30 8.72
N ALA A 108 -6.46 17.63 8.99
CA ALA A 108 -7.07 16.69 8.05
C ALA A 108 -7.40 17.33 6.69
N LEU A 109 -7.10 16.61 5.61
CA LEU A 109 -7.39 17.05 4.25
C LEU A 109 -8.89 17.03 3.97
N ASN A 110 -9.43 18.12 3.43
CA ASN A 110 -10.82 18.17 2.95
C ASN A 110 -11.01 17.31 1.70
N LEU A 111 -11.84 16.28 1.79
CA LEU A 111 -12.21 15.42 0.66
C LEU A 111 -13.41 15.96 -0.08
N LYS A 112 -13.31 15.99 -1.42
CA LYS A 112 -14.44 16.26 -2.31
C LYS A 112 -15.27 15.00 -2.50
N ARG A 113 -16.60 15.14 -2.39
CA ARG A 113 -17.54 14.03 -2.59
C ARG A 113 -17.34 13.37 -3.95
N GLY A 114 -17.33 12.04 -3.98
CA GLY A 114 -17.20 11.22 -5.19
C GLY A 114 -15.84 11.28 -5.86
N ARG A 115 -14.88 12.06 -5.33
CA ARG A 115 -13.54 12.18 -5.90
C ARG A 115 -12.56 11.32 -5.12
N SER A 116 -11.73 10.59 -5.85
CA SER A 116 -10.64 9.83 -5.28
C SER A 116 -9.42 10.72 -5.03
N THR A 117 -8.81 10.59 -3.85
CA THR A 117 -7.48 11.14 -3.55
C THR A 117 -6.48 10.01 -3.39
N VAL A 118 -5.22 10.28 -3.73
CA VAL A 118 -4.11 9.36 -3.46
C VAL A 118 -3.42 9.77 -2.17
N GLY A 119 -3.17 8.82 -1.28
CA GLY A 119 -2.26 8.94 -0.14
C GLY A 119 -1.04 8.06 -0.34
N VAL A 120 0.11 8.44 0.21
CA VAL A 120 1.39 7.74 0.09
C VAL A 120 2.02 7.58 1.48
N ILE A 121 2.05 6.35 1.97
CA ILE A 121 2.74 6.03 3.21
C ILE A 121 4.21 5.81 2.86
N ALA A 122 5.07 6.75 3.26
CA ALA A 122 6.49 6.66 3.00
C ALA A 122 7.15 5.56 3.86
N ALA A 123 8.09 4.84 3.27
CA ALA A 123 8.89 3.81 3.90
C ALA A 123 9.52 4.28 5.22
N GLY A 124 9.41 3.44 6.26
CA GLY A 124 9.98 3.69 7.59
C GLY A 124 9.18 4.68 8.45
N THR A 125 7.97 5.08 8.03
CA THR A 125 7.09 5.97 8.80
C THR A 125 5.89 5.24 9.36
N SER A 126 5.33 5.75 10.47
CA SER A 126 4.13 5.20 11.11
C SER A 126 3.06 6.26 11.37
N ASN A 127 3.11 7.35 10.60
CA ASN A 127 2.25 8.51 10.82
C ASN A 127 0.82 8.22 10.40
N SER A 128 -0.15 8.78 11.12
CA SER A 128 -1.55 8.76 10.71
C SER A 128 -1.79 9.70 9.52
N HIS A 129 -2.65 9.30 8.60
CA HIS A 129 -3.10 10.10 7.48
C HIS A 129 -4.57 10.49 7.71
N TRP A 130 -4.78 11.77 7.99
CA TRP A 130 -6.09 12.32 8.35
C TRP A 130 -6.76 13.02 7.19
N TYR A 131 -8.04 12.73 7.03
CA TYR A 131 -8.95 13.31 6.06
C TYR A 131 -10.26 13.73 6.75
N LYS A 132 -10.97 14.67 6.16
CA LYS A 132 -12.28 15.12 6.64
C LYS A 132 -13.19 15.49 5.49
N PHE A 133 -14.49 15.49 5.75
CA PHE A 133 -15.51 16.06 4.88
C PHE A 133 -16.70 16.50 5.73
N THR A 134 -17.53 17.39 5.19
CA THR A 134 -18.68 17.94 5.90
C THR A 134 -19.95 17.65 5.12
N LEU A 135 -20.94 17.08 5.82
CA LEU A 135 -22.27 16.84 5.28
C LEU A 135 -23.20 17.99 5.65
N LYS A 136 -23.80 18.60 4.61
CA LYS A 136 -24.79 19.68 4.76
C LYS A 136 -26.21 19.18 4.95
N LYS A 137 -26.50 17.92 4.62
CA LYS A 137 -27.79 17.26 4.83
C LYS A 137 -27.61 15.79 5.22
N PRO A 138 -28.54 15.21 5.99
CA PRO A 138 -28.50 13.78 6.31
C PRO A 138 -28.60 12.93 5.04
N GLN A 139 -27.76 11.90 4.93
CA GLN A 139 -27.71 11.05 3.73
C GLN A 139 -26.99 9.72 3.97
N LYS A 140 -27.11 8.80 3.01
CA LYS A 140 -26.25 7.62 2.89
C LYS A 140 -24.80 8.04 2.69
N MET A 141 -23.88 7.28 3.26
CA MET A 141 -22.44 7.51 3.09
C MET A 141 -21.72 6.20 2.84
N ASN A 142 -20.77 6.20 1.92
CA ASN A 142 -19.71 5.21 1.88
C ASN A 142 -18.33 5.84 1.94
N VAL A 143 -17.38 5.12 2.54
CA VAL A 143 -15.95 5.39 2.47
C VAL A 143 -15.32 4.22 1.73
N ASN A 144 -14.51 4.52 0.72
CA ASN A 144 -13.83 3.51 -0.09
C ASN A 144 -12.32 3.69 0.03
N LEU A 145 -11.62 2.61 0.41
CA LEU A 145 -10.18 2.51 0.46
C LEU A 145 -9.73 1.43 -0.52
N THR A 146 -8.82 1.77 -1.43
CA THR A 146 -8.15 0.78 -2.30
C THR A 146 -6.65 0.82 -2.01
N PRO A 147 -6.12 -0.12 -1.23
CA PRO A 147 -4.72 -0.13 -0.85
C PRO A 147 -3.83 -0.82 -1.90
N TYR A 148 -2.64 -0.24 -2.11
CA TYR A 148 -1.51 -0.83 -2.82
C TYR A 148 -0.31 -0.71 -1.89
N LEU A 149 -0.40 -1.45 -0.78
CA LEU A 149 0.47 -1.33 0.38
C LEU A 149 1.11 -2.68 0.69
N THR A 150 2.34 -2.63 1.18
CA THR A 150 3.13 -3.79 1.61
C THR A 150 2.53 -4.51 2.83
N GLY A 151 1.52 -3.93 3.49
CA GLY A 151 0.87 -4.53 4.64
C GLY A 151 -0.38 -3.77 5.09
N SER A 152 -0.91 -4.15 6.25
CA SER A 152 -2.21 -3.71 6.75
C SER A 152 -2.24 -2.26 7.25
N VAL A 153 -3.41 -1.63 7.15
CA VAL A 153 -3.68 -0.32 7.75
C VAL A 153 -4.88 -0.37 8.68
N ASN A 154 -4.88 0.45 9.71
CA ASN A 154 -6.03 0.71 10.54
C ASN A 154 -6.84 1.86 9.91
N LEU A 155 -8.08 1.56 9.50
CA LEU A 155 -9.03 2.54 9.00
C LEU A 155 -9.99 2.90 10.13
N SER A 156 -10.07 4.19 10.50
CA SER A 156 -11.08 4.68 11.44
C SER A 156 -11.95 5.78 10.83
N VAL A 157 -13.24 5.77 11.16
CA VAL A 157 -14.20 6.79 10.73
C VAL A 157 -14.99 7.28 11.94
N LYS A 158 -15.00 8.60 12.15
CA LYS A 158 -15.63 9.25 13.31
C LYS A 158 -16.44 10.46 12.86
N GLY A 159 -17.61 10.66 13.44
CA GLY A 159 -18.44 11.85 13.24
C GLY A 159 -19.85 11.69 13.80
N PRO A 160 -20.72 12.69 13.62
CA PRO A 160 -22.06 12.70 14.21
C PRO A 160 -22.91 11.51 13.78
N GLY A 161 -23.51 10.80 14.74
CA GLY A 161 -24.42 9.67 14.46
C GLY A 161 -23.75 8.43 13.86
N ILE A 162 -22.42 8.34 13.87
CA ILE A 162 -21.68 7.11 13.57
C ILE A 162 -21.16 6.54 14.89
N TYR A 163 -21.53 5.30 15.21
CA TYR A 163 -20.79 4.54 16.22
C TYR A 163 -19.34 4.41 15.75
N PRO A 164 -18.33 4.80 16.57
CA PRO A 164 -16.94 4.86 16.14
C PRO A 164 -16.52 3.59 15.40
N TYR A 165 -16.19 3.74 14.12
CA TYR A 165 -15.75 2.63 13.30
C TYR A 165 -14.23 2.57 13.30
N ALA A 166 -13.67 1.40 13.60
CA ALA A 166 -12.25 1.10 13.48
C ALA A 166 -12.06 -0.35 13.05
N LYS A 167 -11.35 -0.57 11.94
CA LYS A 167 -10.99 -1.91 11.46
C LYS A 167 -9.59 -1.92 10.85
N THR A 168 -8.91 -3.04 11.03
CA THR A 168 -7.71 -3.38 10.28
C THR A 168 -8.12 -3.82 8.87
N VAL A 169 -7.66 -3.08 7.86
CA VAL A 169 -7.78 -3.45 6.46
C VAL A 169 -6.51 -4.19 6.07
N THR A 170 -6.61 -5.52 6.04
CA THR A 170 -5.50 -6.40 5.68
C THR A 170 -5.29 -6.38 4.17
N CYS A 171 -4.12 -5.93 3.71
CA CYS A 171 -3.80 -5.87 2.29
C CYS A 171 -3.43 -7.25 1.74
N ARG A 172 -2.54 -7.95 2.46
CA ARG A 172 -2.09 -9.30 2.17
C ARG A 172 -1.88 -10.09 3.46
N THR A 173 -1.97 -11.41 3.39
CA THR A 173 -1.48 -12.35 4.42
C THR A 173 -0.63 -13.42 3.76
N ASP A 174 0.42 -13.83 4.46
CA ASP A 174 1.31 -14.91 4.06
C ASP A 174 1.56 -15.75 5.33
N ASP A 175 1.20 -17.02 5.28
CA ASP A 175 1.40 -17.98 6.38
C ASP A 175 2.62 -18.89 6.14
N GLY A 176 3.44 -18.58 5.14
CA GLY A 176 4.58 -19.38 4.70
C GLY A 176 4.22 -20.56 3.79
N LYS A 177 2.92 -20.79 3.55
CA LYS A 177 2.40 -21.82 2.62
C LYS A 177 1.54 -21.20 1.51
N THR A 178 0.73 -20.21 1.85
CA THR A 178 -0.23 -19.57 0.95
C THR A 178 -0.22 -18.05 1.11
N ILE A 179 -0.24 -17.36 -0.02
CA ILE A 179 -0.35 -15.90 -0.08
C ILE A 179 -1.78 -15.53 -0.43
N TRP A 180 -2.40 -14.70 0.40
CA TRP A 180 -3.75 -14.20 0.18
C TRP A 180 -3.74 -12.70 -0.14
N LEU A 181 -4.21 -12.34 -1.33
CA LEU A 181 -4.45 -10.95 -1.74
C LEU A 181 -5.82 -10.47 -1.24
N ASN A 182 -5.91 -10.24 0.06
CA ASN A 182 -7.14 -9.86 0.75
C ASN A 182 -7.75 -8.57 0.17
N ASN A 183 -7.05 -7.45 0.33
CA ASN A 183 -7.51 -6.15 -0.15
C ASN A 183 -6.52 -5.44 -1.10
N TYR A 184 -5.33 -5.99 -1.34
CA TYR A 184 -4.37 -5.39 -2.27
C TYR A 184 -5.02 -5.18 -3.64
N SER A 185 -4.99 -3.95 -4.14
CA SER A 185 -5.66 -3.47 -5.37
C SER A 185 -7.19 -3.58 -5.40
N LYS A 186 -7.83 -4.09 -4.34
CA LYS A 186 -9.29 -4.26 -4.23
C LYS A 186 -9.90 -3.11 -3.42
N LYS A 187 -11.13 -2.73 -3.77
CA LYS A 187 -11.86 -1.67 -3.07
C LYS A 187 -12.50 -2.21 -1.79
N TYR A 188 -11.92 -1.85 -0.65
CA TYR A 188 -12.56 -2.01 0.65
C TYR A 188 -13.59 -0.88 0.86
N GLN A 189 -14.83 -1.25 1.16
CA GLN A 189 -15.93 -0.29 1.28
C GLN A 189 -16.63 -0.43 2.62
N VAL A 190 -16.83 0.70 3.29
CA VAL A 190 -17.65 0.80 4.49
C VAL A 190 -18.86 1.67 4.18
N ARG A 191 -20.05 1.23 4.58
CA ARG A 191 -21.33 1.87 4.24
C ARG A 191 -22.11 2.23 5.49
N TRP A 192 -22.78 3.37 5.46
CA TRP A 192 -23.74 3.81 6.46
C TRP A 192 -25.06 4.22 5.81
N PRO A 193 -26.21 3.74 6.32
CA PRO A 193 -27.50 3.89 5.67
C PRO A 193 -28.09 5.30 5.77
N LYS A 194 -27.86 6.02 6.87
CA LYS A 194 -28.23 7.44 7.03
C LYS A 194 -27.43 8.02 8.19
N ILE A 195 -26.65 9.05 7.92
CA ILE A 195 -25.85 9.74 8.95
C ILE A 195 -26.24 11.21 9.03
N ARG A 196 -25.99 11.82 10.19
CA ARG A 196 -26.40 13.20 10.51
C ARG A 196 -25.58 14.23 9.71
N THR A 197 -25.97 15.50 9.79
CA THR A 197 -25.13 16.59 9.31
C THR A 197 -23.90 16.76 10.19
N GLY A 198 -22.86 17.38 9.64
CA GLY A 198 -21.65 17.73 10.38
C GLY A 198 -20.37 17.19 9.74
N THR A 199 -19.27 17.35 10.47
CA THR A 199 -17.93 17.02 9.97
C THR A 199 -17.50 15.63 10.42
N TYR A 200 -17.09 14.84 9.44
CA TYR A 200 -16.57 13.48 9.63
C TYR A 200 -15.07 13.48 9.40
N TYR A 201 -14.40 12.58 10.10
CA TYR A 201 -12.96 12.37 10.01
C TYR A 201 -12.68 10.93 9.63
N ILE A 202 -11.75 10.73 8.70
CA ILE A 202 -11.22 9.43 8.32
C ILE A 202 -9.74 9.43 8.67
N GLU A 203 -9.29 8.39 9.38
CA GLU A 203 -7.89 8.12 9.63
C GLU A 203 -7.48 6.85 8.89
N VAL A 204 -6.40 6.94 8.13
CA VAL A 204 -5.68 5.76 7.61
C VAL A 204 -4.33 5.73 8.31
N LYS A 205 -4.07 4.70 9.13
CA LYS A 205 -2.82 4.58 9.88
C LYS A 205 -2.11 3.27 9.52
N PRO A 206 -0.83 3.27 9.11
CA PRO A 206 -0.08 2.04 8.93
C PRO A 206 -0.04 1.24 10.23
N ALA A 207 -0.21 -0.09 10.16
CA ALA A 207 -0.18 -0.94 11.34
C ALA A 207 1.20 -0.94 12.03
N ASN A 208 2.27 -0.76 11.25
CA ASN A 208 3.66 -0.63 11.73
C ASN A 208 4.53 0.11 10.68
N LYS A 209 5.82 0.32 10.98
CA LYS A 209 6.77 1.06 10.11
C LYS A 209 7.15 0.34 8.79
N LEU A 210 6.85 -0.95 8.66
CA LEU A 210 7.10 -1.74 7.45
C LEU A 210 5.98 -1.57 6.41
N VAL A 211 4.81 -1.06 6.83
CA VAL A 211 3.70 -0.78 5.94
C VAL A 211 3.97 0.52 5.19
N ASN A 212 4.11 0.42 3.88
CA ASN A 212 4.34 1.56 3.00
C ASN A 212 3.75 1.28 1.61
N GLY A 213 3.73 2.29 0.74
CA GLY A 213 3.13 2.22 -0.60
C GLY A 213 2.16 3.37 -0.82
N TYR A 214 1.11 3.13 -1.59
CA TYR A 214 0.05 4.12 -1.81
C TYR A 214 -1.34 3.52 -1.65
N TYR A 215 -2.33 4.38 -1.49
CA TYR A 215 -3.73 3.98 -1.50
C TYR A 215 -4.58 5.06 -2.17
N LYS A 216 -5.76 4.65 -2.62
CA LYS A 216 -6.83 5.55 -3.07
C LYS A 216 -7.90 5.62 -2.00
N LEU A 217 -8.32 6.83 -1.65
CA LEU A 217 -9.39 7.07 -0.68
C LEU A 217 -10.49 7.94 -1.32
N SER A 218 -11.75 7.62 -1.05
CA SER A 218 -12.89 8.44 -1.48
C SER A 218 -14.07 8.28 -0.53
N TRP A 219 -15.03 9.22 -0.64
CA TRP A 219 -16.33 9.12 0.03
C TRP A 219 -17.45 9.50 -0.93
N LYS A 220 -18.65 8.91 -0.76
CA LYS A 220 -19.86 9.28 -1.53
C LYS A 220 -21.11 9.22 -0.68
#